data_AF-A0A9P6PDV0-F1
#
_entry.id   AF-A0A9P6PDV0-F1
#
_cell.length_a   1.000
_cell.length_b   1.000
_cell.length_c   1.000
_cell.angle_alpha   90.00
_cell.angle_beta   90.00
_cell.angle_gamma   90.00
#
_symmetry.space_group_name_H-M   'P 1'
#
loop_
_entity.id
_entity.type
_entity.pdbx_description
1 polymer ?
#
loop_
_entity_poly.entity_id
_entity_poly.type
_entity_poly.pdbx_seq_one_letter_code
_entity_poly.pdbx_strand_id
1 'polypeptide(L)' 'MTIKALGHQWYWSYEYSDFVNEDGESIEFDSYLVPTDELEEGQLRLLEVDNRVVVPTGTHIRFIVTVCWET' A
#
# COMPACT_ATOMS: atom_id res chain seq x y z
N MET A 1 -15.00 4.80 -2.42
CA MET A 1 -13.65 4.42 -1.95
C MET A 1 -12.60 5.28 -2.62
N THR A 2 -11.86 6.02 -1.81
CA THR A 2 -10.65 6.73 -2.22
C THR A 2 -9.46 6.13 -1.48
N ILE A 3 -8.38 5.85 -2.22
CA ILE A 3 -7.11 5.36 -1.69
C ILE A 3 -6.06 6.38 -2.06
N LYS A 4 -5.31 6.86 -1.07
CA LYS A 4 -4.12 7.66 -1.32
C LYS A 4 -2.90 6.73 -1.35
N ALA A 5 -2.06 6.90 -2.35
CA ALA A 5 -0.80 6.18 -2.49
C ALA A 5 0.34 7.20 -2.46
N LEU A 6 1.19 7.09 -1.45
CA LEU A 6 2.38 7.91 -1.24
C LEU A 6 3.61 7.12 -1.66
N GLY A 7 4.28 7.59 -2.70
CA GLY A 7 5.56 7.03 -3.13
C GLY A 7 6.71 7.66 -2.34
N HIS A 8 7.52 6.82 -1.69
CA HIS A 8 8.82 7.17 -1.13
C HIS A 8 9.93 6.62 -2.03
N GLN A 9 11.20 6.89 -1.69
CA GLN A 9 12.34 6.53 -2.54
C GLN A 9 12.49 5.01 -2.75
N TRP A 10 12.00 4.18 -1.82
CA TRP A 10 12.13 2.71 -1.86
C TRP A 10 10.91 1.92 -1.39
N TYR A 11 9.82 2.57 -1.01
CA TYR A 11 8.62 1.93 -0.52
C TYR A 11 7.38 2.75 -0.86
N TRP A 12 6.22 2.13 -0.72
CA TRP A 12 4.94 2.77 -0.93
C TRP A 12 4.17 2.81 0.39
N SER A 13 3.53 3.93 0.68
CA SER A 13 2.61 4.04 1.80
C SER A 13 1.19 4.21 1.25
N TYR A 14 0.22 3.50 1.83
CA TYR A 14 -1.17 3.53 1.39
C TYR A 14 -2.07 3.96 2.54
N GLU A 15 -2.95 4.92 2.25
CA GLU A 15 -3.92 5.46 3.21
C GLU A 15 -5.34 5.26 2.65
N TYR A 16 -6.18 4.54 3.40
CA TYR A 16 -7.60 4.40 3.10
C TYR A 16 -8.38 5.56 3.73
N SER A 17 -8.50 6.68 3.01
CA SER A 17 -9.16 7.87 3.53
C SER A 17 -10.68 7.72 3.73
N ASP A 18 -11.28 6.69 3.14
CA ASP A 18 -12.74 6.43 3.18
C ASP A 18 -13.13 5.37 4.23
N PHE A 19 -12.14 4.63 4.76
CA PHE A 19 -12.34 3.61 5.80
C PHE A 19 -11.84 4.17 7.13
N VAL A 20 -12.80 4.66 7.90
CA VAL A 20 -12.61 5.10 9.27
C VAL A 20 -12.89 3.89 10.15
N ASN A 21 -11.92 3.47 10.97
CA ASN A 21 -12.17 2.44 12.00
C ASN A 21 -13.24 2.93 12.99
N GLU A 22 -13.82 2.05 13.81
CA GLU A 22 -14.85 2.43 14.81
C GLU A 22 -14.39 3.56 15.76
N ASP A 23 -13.07 3.77 15.89
CA ASP A 23 -12.42 4.81 16.69
C ASP A 23 -12.15 6.14 15.95
N GLY A 24 -12.56 6.30 14.69
CA GLY A 24 -12.38 7.59 13.97
C GLY A 24 -11.06 7.75 13.22
N GLU A 25 -10.20 6.72 13.21
CA GLU A 25 -8.86 6.77 12.62
C GLU A 25 -8.82 6.19 11.20
N SER A 26 -8.08 6.84 10.31
CA SER A 26 -7.79 6.35 8.96
C SER A 26 -6.77 5.22 9.00
N ILE A 27 -7.01 4.15 8.23
CA ILE A 27 -6.06 3.05 8.10
C ILE A 27 -4.92 3.47 7.18
N GLU A 28 -3.70 3.50 7.72
CA GLU A 28 -2.45 3.71 6.98
C GLU A 28 -1.49 2.53 7.20
N PHE A 29 -0.77 2.15 6.15
CA PHE A 29 0.28 1.13 6.24
C PHE A 29 1.33 1.31 5.14
N ASP A 30 2.55 0.91 5.46
CA ASP A 30 3.68 0.91 4.54
C ASP A 30 3.86 -0.46 3.88
N SER A 31 4.27 -0.44 2.62
CA SER A 31 4.47 -1.60 1.77
C SER A 31 5.91 -1.60 1.26
N TYR A 32 6.70 -2.53 1.78
CA TYR A 32 8.09 -2.77 1.45
C TYR A 32 8.24 -4.02 0.58
N LEU A 33 9.27 -4.00 -0.27
CA LEU A 33 9.67 -5.18 -1.03
C LEU A 33 10.29 -6.22 -0.09
N VAL A 34 9.83 -7.47 -0.20
CA VAL A 34 10.41 -8.58 0.56
C VAL A 34 11.80 -8.91 -0.01
N PRO A 35 12.86 -8.96 0.82
CA PRO A 35 14.20 -9.32 0.37
C PRO A 35 14.26 -10.76 -0.12
N THR A 36 15.18 -11.05 -1.05
CA THR A 36 15.26 -12.37 -1.71
C THR A 36 15.57 -13.51 -0.72
N ASP A 37 16.23 -13.19 0.39
CA ASP A 37 16.60 -14.13 1.45
C ASP A 37 15.40 -14.62 2.29
N GLU A 38 14.27 -13.90 2.27
CA GLU A 38 13.04 -14.25 3.00
C GLU A 38 11.93 -14.77 2.08
N LEU A 39 12.19 -14.93 0.78
CA LEU A 39 11.21 -15.44 -0.18
C LEU A 39 10.96 -16.94 0.05
N GLU A 40 9.70 -17.30 0.24
CA GLU A 40 9.27 -18.70 0.28
C GLU A 40 9.29 -19.34 -1.13
N GLU A 41 9.46 -20.66 -1.21
CA GLU A 41 9.40 -21.38 -2.49
C GLU A 41 8.04 -21.18 -3.19
N GLY A 42 8.03 -20.43 -4.30
CA GLY A 42 6.84 -20.11 -5.08
C GLY A 42 6.52 -18.61 -5.17
N GLN A 43 7.20 -17.78 -4.38
CA GLN A 43 7.04 -16.32 -4.42
C GLN A 43 7.83 -15.66 -5.56
N LEU A 44 7.29 -14.57 -6.12
CA LEU A 44 7.90 -13.85 -7.24
C LEU A 44 8.92 -12.82 -6.75
N ARG A 45 10.18 -13.00 -7.16
CA ARG A 45 11.27 -12.06 -6.85
C ARG A 45 10.94 -10.67 -7.37
N LEU A 46 11.10 -9.64 -6.53
CA LEU A 46 10.86 -8.21 -6.82
C LEU A 46 9.39 -7.80 -7.04
N LEU A 47 8.44 -8.71 -6.84
CA LEU A 47 7.00 -8.41 -6.92
C LEU A 47 6.29 -8.64 -5.59
N GLU A 48 6.87 -9.46 -4.70
CA GLU A 48 6.33 -9.63 -3.37
C GLU A 48 6.59 -8.42 -2.47
N VAL A 49 5.53 -8.07 -1.75
CA VAL A 49 5.49 -7.03 -0.74
C VAL A 49 5.02 -7.62 0.58
N ASP A 50 5.47 -7.05 1.69
CA ASP A 50 5.07 -7.45 3.04
C ASP A 50 3.57 -7.21 3.29
N ASN A 51 3.08 -6.04 2.92
CA ASN A 51 1.71 -5.60 3.10
C ASN A 51 1.06 -5.36 1.73
N ARG A 52 0.10 -6.22 1.39
CA ARG A 52 -0.65 -6.13 0.12
C ARG A 52 -1.85 -5.20 0.28
N VAL A 53 -2.04 -4.30 -0.70
CA VAL A 53 -3.25 -3.48 -0.80
C VAL A 53 -4.44 -4.37 -1.19
N VAL A 54 -5.47 -4.38 -0.35
CA VAL A 54 -6.69 -5.16 -0.60
C VAL A 54 -7.82 -4.21 -0.96
N VAL A 55 -8.51 -4.50 -2.08
CA VAL A 55 -9.62 -3.67 -2.56
C VAL A 55 -10.83 -4.52 -2.93
N PRO A 56 -12.07 -4.09 -2.61
CA PRO A 56 -13.29 -4.79 -3.00
C PRO A 56 -13.52 -4.68 -4.53
N THR A 57 -13.99 -5.78 -5.12
CA THR A 57 -14.36 -5.82 -6.54
C THR A 57 -15.79 -5.31 -6.75
N GLY A 58 -16.06 -4.71 -7.91
CA GLY A 58 -17.41 -4.24 -8.28
C GLY A 58 -17.79 -2.84 -7.78
N THR A 59 -16.83 -2.05 -7.31
CA THR A 59 -17.06 -0.65 -6.90
C THR A 59 -16.12 0.32 -7.63
N HIS A 60 -16.52 1.58 -7.73
CA HIS A 60 -15.65 2.62 -8.29
C HIS A 60 -14.64 3.08 -7.24
N ILE A 61 -13.35 2.94 -7.57
CA ILE A 61 -12.23 3.29 -6.71
C ILE A 61 -11.53 4.51 -7.32
N ARG A 62 -11.26 5.51 -6.49
CA ARG A 62 -10.42 6.66 -6.84
C ARG A 62 -9.05 6.48 -6.21
N PHE A 63 -8.01 6.49 -7.03
CA PHE A 63 -6.63 6.56 -6.55
C PHE A 63 -6.12 7.99 -6.58
N ILE A 64 -5.53 8.44 -5.48
CA ILE A 64 -4.81 9.70 -5.38
C ILE A 64 -3.34 9.34 -5.16
N VAL A 65 -2.52 9.50 -6.20
CA VAL A 65 -1.09 9.18 -6.12
C VAL A 65 -0.31 10.47 -5.88
N THR A 66 0.57 10.47 -4.89
CA THR A 66 1.48 11.58 -4.57
C THR A 66 2.85 11.00 -4.25
N VAL A 67 3.90 11.78 -4.45
CA VAL A 67 5.27 11.36 -4.18
C VAL A 67 5.91 12.35 -3.22
N CYS A 68 6.59 11.85 -2.20
CA CYS A 68 7.43 12.68 -1.36
C CYS A 68 8.86 12.63 -1.93
N TRP A 69 9.31 13.73 -2.53
CA TRP A 69 10.72 13.94 -2.83
C TRP A 69 11.27 14.94 -1.83
N GLU A 70 12.07 14.46 -0.88
CA GLU A 70 12.96 15.32 -0.10
C GLU A 70 14.19 15.61 -0.96
N THR A 71 14.45 16.91 -1.22
CA THR A 71 15.67 17.44 -1.85
C THR A 71 16.73 17.75 -0.83
#